data_AF-A0A414APY1-F1
#
_entry.id   AF-A0A414APY1-F1
#
_cell.length_a   1.000
_cell.length_b   1.000
_cell.length_c   1.000
_cell.angle_alpha   90.00
_cell.angle_beta   90.00
_cell.angle_gamma   90.00
#
_symmetry.space_group_name_H-M   'P 1'
#
loop_
_entity.id
_entity.type
_entity.pdbx_description
1 polymer ?
#
loop_
_entity_poly.entity_id
_entity_poly.type
_entity_poly.pdbx_seq_one_letter_code
_entity_poly.pdbx_strand_id
1 'polypeptide(L)'
;MMKDRQDPFSGMSLEELWQLFPVFLTEHRPVWTQWYQEERERLFGILPMEDICEISHVGSTSIPSIWAKPIVDILVEMRECGDMQAMKEHIIGGGYICMMEKAGRISFNRGYTLLGFAEKVFHLHLREAGDNDELYFRDYLREHPEAAREYEELKLGLWKEYEHDRDGYTEQKKAVVERFTREAKNLYPGRYKRQALRFARAEPEDTEVLRRLARASEAHWGYDEAFMENFDAGFNVTEDFIRRNPVYVAGDCGCPAAFWGIRQDRDAWELEYFYVAEERLGRGLGKQMWEHMTGWCGKQEICRIHFVTSPQAVGFYRKMGAVQDGETRSPVDGRPVPHFVYDL
;
A
#
# COMPACT_ATOMS: atom_id res chain seq x y z
N MET A 1 19.25 22.73 -10.45
CA MET A 1 20.27 22.31 -11.43
C MET A 1 20.77 20.93 -11.00
N MET A 2 20.04 19.87 -11.38
CA MET A 2 20.41 18.47 -11.19
C MET A 2 20.16 17.78 -12.53
N LYS A 3 21.06 18.01 -13.48
CA LYS A 3 21.06 17.32 -14.77
C LYS A 3 22.08 16.19 -14.67
N ASP A 4 21.63 14.99 -15.01
CA ASP A 4 22.40 13.77 -15.25
C ASP A 4 23.23 13.21 -14.07
N ARG A 5 22.56 12.46 -13.18
CA ARG A 5 23.20 11.25 -12.64
C ARG A 5 22.99 10.13 -13.65
N GLN A 6 23.78 10.17 -14.73
CA GLN A 6 23.83 9.07 -15.69
C GLN A 6 24.20 7.77 -14.95
N ASP A 7 23.60 6.67 -15.40
CA ASP A 7 24.00 5.32 -15.03
C ASP A 7 25.54 5.20 -15.17
N PRO A 8 26.30 4.95 -14.08
CA PRO A 8 27.76 4.87 -14.13
C PRO A 8 28.25 3.71 -14.99
N PHE A 9 27.36 2.80 -15.39
CA PHE A 9 27.64 1.67 -16.27
C PHE A 9 27.33 1.95 -17.73
N SER A 10 26.87 3.16 -18.06
CA SER A 10 26.59 3.56 -19.45
C SER A 10 27.84 3.38 -20.32
N GLY A 11 27.76 2.42 -21.26
CA GLY A 11 28.85 2.08 -22.18
C GLY A 11 29.55 0.74 -21.91
N MET A 12 29.24 0.04 -20.81
CA MET A 12 29.73 -1.33 -20.58
C MET A 12 28.91 -2.36 -21.37
N SER A 13 29.56 -3.42 -21.85
CA SER A 13 28.87 -4.58 -22.42
C SER A 13 28.21 -5.43 -21.33
N LEU A 14 27.29 -6.33 -21.72
CA LEU A 14 26.67 -7.27 -20.77
C LEU A 14 27.71 -8.21 -20.16
N GLU A 15 28.68 -8.65 -20.94
CA GLU A 15 29.77 -9.51 -20.47
C GLU A 15 30.63 -8.79 -19.43
N GLU A 16 30.98 -7.51 -19.64
CA GLU A 16 31.71 -6.71 -18.66
C GLU A 16 30.92 -6.56 -17.35
N LEU A 17 29.61 -6.34 -17.45
CA LEU A 17 28.72 -6.29 -16.29
C LEU A 17 28.61 -7.63 -15.57
N TRP A 18 28.60 -8.75 -16.28
CA TRP A 18 28.57 -10.07 -15.67
C TRP A 18 29.91 -10.46 -15.03
N GLN A 19 31.03 -9.94 -15.53
CA GLN A 19 32.32 -10.04 -14.85
C GLN A 19 32.35 -9.21 -13.57
N LEU A 20 31.83 -7.99 -13.61
CA LEU A 20 31.81 -7.09 -12.45
C LEU A 20 30.79 -7.51 -11.37
N PHE A 21 29.70 -8.15 -11.80
CA PHE A 21 28.59 -8.55 -10.93
C PHE A 21 28.20 -10.04 -11.14
N PRO A 22 29.09 -10.98 -10.81
CA PRO A 22 28.85 -12.39 -11.03
C PRO A 22 27.68 -12.92 -10.18
N VAL A 23 27.12 -14.04 -10.60
CA VAL A 23 26.23 -14.84 -9.78
C VAL A 23 27.06 -15.57 -8.73
N PHE A 24 26.78 -15.29 -7.46
CA PHE A 24 27.32 -16.06 -6.35
C PHE A 24 26.28 -16.28 -5.26
N LEU A 25 26.29 -17.45 -4.64
CA LEU A 25 25.34 -17.82 -3.60
C LEU A 25 26.06 -17.93 -2.25
N THR A 26 25.36 -17.59 -1.19
CA THR A 26 25.81 -17.81 0.18
C THR A 26 24.70 -18.48 0.97
N GLU A 27 25.07 -19.12 2.09
CA GLU A 27 24.10 -19.51 3.11
C GLU A 27 23.21 -18.33 3.49
N HIS A 28 21.98 -18.63 3.91
CA HIS A 28 21.05 -17.60 4.31
C HIS A 28 21.59 -16.81 5.51
N ARG A 29 21.52 -15.48 5.42
CA ARG A 29 21.95 -14.58 6.50
C ARG A 29 20.76 -13.82 7.09
N PRO A 30 20.45 -13.96 8.39
CA PRO A 30 19.36 -13.22 9.04
C PRO A 30 19.45 -11.69 8.90
N VAL A 31 20.67 -11.16 8.70
CA VAL A 31 20.91 -9.73 8.46
C VAL A 31 20.16 -9.19 7.23
N TRP A 32 19.79 -10.02 6.26
CA TRP A 32 19.03 -9.58 5.09
C TRP A 32 17.63 -9.06 5.46
N THR A 33 17.00 -9.63 6.50
CA THR A 33 15.74 -9.09 7.03
C THR A 33 15.97 -7.69 7.61
N GLN A 34 17.08 -7.46 8.31
CA GLN A 34 17.42 -6.14 8.83
C GLN A 34 17.70 -5.14 7.68
N TRP A 35 18.49 -5.53 6.68
CA TRP A 35 18.77 -4.69 5.51
C TRP A 35 17.51 -4.30 4.76
N TYR A 36 16.56 -5.24 4.61
CA TYR A 36 15.25 -4.94 4.05
C TYR A 36 14.49 -3.91 4.89
N GLN A 37 14.42 -4.05 6.22
CA GLN A 37 13.69 -3.09 7.05
C GLN A 37 14.31 -1.70 6.99
N GLU A 38 15.64 -1.59 7.07
CA GLU A 38 16.35 -0.32 6.93
C GLU A 38 16.08 0.34 5.57
N GLU A 39 16.08 -0.45 4.49
CA GLU A 39 15.81 0.06 3.16
C GLU A 39 14.33 0.43 2.96
N ARG A 40 13.41 -0.35 3.53
CA ARG A 40 11.98 -0.04 3.55
C ARG A 40 11.69 1.26 4.28
N GLU A 41 12.32 1.49 5.43
CA GLU A 41 12.21 2.75 6.18
C GLU A 41 12.74 3.93 5.36
N ARG A 42 13.87 3.74 4.67
CA ARG A 42 14.40 4.77 3.75
C ARG A 42 13.41 5.04 2.61
N LEU A 43 12.86 4.01 1.96
CA LEU A 43 11.86 4.15 0.90
C LEU A 43 10.62 4.90 1.39
N PHE A 44 10.15 4.60 2.60
CA PHE A 44 9.01 5.28 3.23
C PHE A 44 9.24 6.80 3.36
N GLY A 45 10.48 7.22 3.58
CA GLY A 45 10.85 8.64 3.70
C GLY A 45 10.99 9.39 2.36
N ILE A 46 11.08 8.69 1.22
CA ILE A 46 11.35 9.32 -0.08
C ILE A 46 10.25 9.11 -1.13
N LEU A 47 9.37 8.12 -0.94
CA LEU A 47 8.31 7.80 -1.88
C LEU A 47 6.97 8.41 -1.43
N PRO A 48 6.09 8.83 -2.36
CA PRO A 48 4.73 9.23 -2.05
C PRO A 48 3.92 8.01 -1.63
N MET A 49 3.82 7.79 -0.31
CA MET A 49 3.20 6.59 0.26
C MET A 49 1.70 6.49 -0.03
N GLU A 50 1.04 7.60 -0.39
CA GLU A 50 -0.34 7.61 -0.88
C GLU A 50 -0.55 6.86 -2.20
N ASP A 51 0.49 6.66 -3.00
CA ASP A 51 0.40 5.98 -4.30
C ASP A 51 0.81 4.49 -4.21
N ILE A 52 1.22 4.05 -3.02
CA ILE A 52 1.73 2.70 -2.77
C ILE A 52 0.67 1.88 -2.02
N CYS A 53 0.49 0.64 -2.44
CA CYS A 53 -0.33 -0.37 -1.77
C CYS A 53 0.48 -1.08 -0.67
N GLU A 54 1.68 -1.54 -1.03
CA GLU A 54 2.52 -2.36 -0.15
C GLU A 54 3.99 -2.28 -0.59
N ILE A 55 4.90 -2.44 0.37
CA ILE A 55 6.34 -2.63 0.12
C ILE A 55 6.75 -3.93 0.80
N SER A 56 7.14 -4.94 0.04
CA SER A 56 7.38 -6.30 0.53
C SER A 56 8.81 -6.81 0.28
N HIS A 57 9.36 -7.56 1.23
CA HIS A 57 10.60 -8.33 1.03
C HIS A 57 10.26 -9.57 0.21
N VAL A 58 10.86 -9.70 -0.96
CA VAL A 58 10.66 -10.84 -1.86
C VAL A 58 12.00 -11.48 -2.24
N GLY A 59 12.00 -12.39 -3.22
CA GLY A 59 13.21 -13.06 -3.67
C GLY A 59 13.78 -14.05 -2.65
N SER A 60 14.91 -14.68 -3.01
CA SER A 60 15.48 -15.76 -2.19
C SER A 60 15.99 -15.30 -0.81
N THR A 61 16.42 -14.04 -0.66
CA THR A 61 16.89 -13.51 0.63
C THR A 61 15.77 -13.33 1.66
N SER A 62 14.51 -13.48 1.24
CA SER A 62 13.37 -13.52 2.14
C SER A 62 13.02 -14.95 2.58
N ILE A 63 13.71 -16.00 2.11
CA ILE A 63 13.39 -17.40 2.41
C ILE A 63 14.53 -17.99 3.28
N PRO A 64 14.32 -18.17 4.60
CA PRO A 64 15.40 -18.56 5.52
C PRO A 64 16.06 -19.92 5.25
N SER A 65 15.36 -20.80 4.56
CA SER A 65 15.75 -22.19 4.36
C SER A 65 16.65 -22.44 3.14
N ILE A 66 16.97 -21.41 2.34
CA ILE A 66 17.70 -21.59 1.08
C ILE A 66 18.91 -20.66 0.92
N TRP A 67 19.93 -21.12 0.21
CA TRP A 67 21.04 -20.30 -0.26
C TRP A 67 20.57 -19.23 -1.25
N ALA A 68 21.16 -18.05 -1.22
CA ALA A 68 20.73 -16.93 -2.05
C ALA A 68 21.91 -16.09 -2.53
N LYS A 69 21.70 -15.34 -3.62
CA LYS A 69 22.54 -14.18 -3.92
C LYS A 69 22.32 -13.17 -2.79
N PRO A 70 23.36 -12.55 -2.22
CA PRO A 70 23.22 -11.58 -1.12
C PRO A 70 22.70 -10.23 -1.62
N ILE A 71 21.54 -10.25 -2.26
CA ILE A 71 20.83 -9.12 -2.86
C ILE A 71 19.41 -9.15 -2.31
N VAL A 72 18.99 -8.06 -1.67
CA VAL A 72 17.64 -7.93 -1.12
C VAL A 72 16.69 -7.50 -2.23
N ASP A 73 15.73 -8.36 -2.58
CA ASP A 73 14.66 -8.01 -3.52
C ASP A 73 13.48 -7.35 -2.79
N ILE A 74 13.02 -6.22 -3.29
CA ILE A 74 11.93 -5.42 -2.74
C ILE A 74 10.86 -5.27 -3.80
N LEU A 75 9.64 -5.69 -3.50
CA LEU A 75 8.47 -5.44 -4.35
C LEU A 75 7.75 -4.19 -3.82
N VAL A 76 7.57 -3.20 -4.68
CA VAL A 76 6.72 -2.03 -4.43
C VAL A 76 5.50 -2.14 -5.34
N GLU A 77 4.33 -2.38 -4.73
CA GLU A 77 3.06 -2.44 -5.45
C GLU A 77 2.42 -1.05 -5.46
N MET A 78 2.22 -0.48 -6.65
CA MET A 78 1.53 0.79 -6.85
C MET A 78 0.02 0.63 -6.90
N ARG A 79 -0.72 1.68 -6.54
CA ARG A 79 -2.17 1.75 -6.73
C ARG A 79 -2.50 1.88 -8.22
N GLU A 80 -3.69 1.41 -8.61
CA GLU A 80 -4.17 1.40 -10.01
C GLU A 80 -4.19 2.80 -10.67
N CYS A 81 -4.24 3.89 -9.90
CA CYS A 81 -4.23 5.26 -10.39
C CYS A 81 -2.89 6.00 -10.19
N GLY A 82 -1.88 5.34 -9.64
CA GLY A 82 -0.60 5.97 -9.35
C GLY A 82 0.21 6.26 -10.62
N ASP A 83 0.91 7.39 -10.63
CA ASP A 83 1.81 7.74 -11.74
C ASP A 83 3.14 6.99 -11.60
N MET A 84 3.30 5.88 -12.35
CA MET A 84 4.53 5.08 -12.33
C MET A 84 5.77 5.87 -12.77
N GLN A 85 5.63 6.88 -13.64
CA GLN A 85 6.77 7.69 -14.06
C GLN A 85 7.20 8.65 -12.95
N ALA A 86 6.23 9.32 -12.31
CA ALA A 86 6.55 10.14 -11.15
C ALA A 86 7.22 9.30 -10.04
N MET A 87 6.70 8.11 -9.77
CA MET A 87 7.28 7.17 -8.79
C MET A 87 8.70 6.73 -9.19
N LYS A 88 8.94 6.43 -10.48
CA LYS A 88 10.27 6.13 -11.01
C LYS A 88 11.25 7.26 -10.74
N GLU A 89 10.87 8.51 -10.96
CA GLU A 89 11.73 9.67 -10.69
C GLU A 89 12.06 9.81 -9.20
N HIS A 90 11.10 9.54 -8.30
CA HIS A 90 11.36 9.47 -6.86
C HIS A 90 12.38 8.37 -6.51
N ILE A 91 12.24 7.19 -7.11
CA ILE A 91 13.15 6.05 -6.89
C ILE A 91 14.57 6.38 -7.38
N ILE A 92 14.71 6.96 -8.58
CA ILE A 92 15.99 7.41 -9.14
C ILE A 92 16.61 8.50 -8.27
N GLY A 93 15.82 9.49 -7.84
CA GLY A 93 16.23 10.52 -6.90
C GLY A 93 16.72 9.96 -5.56
N GLY A 94 16.16 8.83 -5.14
CA GLY A 94 16.60 8.02 -4.00
C GLY A 94 17.96 7.34 -4.17
N GLY A 95 18.56 7.35 -5.36
CA GLY A 95 19.85 6.75 -5.66
C GLY A 95 19.77 5.32 -6.19
N TYR A 96 18.64 4.92 -6.77
CA TYR A 96 18.52 3.70 -7.56
C TYR A 96 18.83 3.95 -9.05
N ILE A 97 19.29 2.92 -9.74
CA ILE A 97 19.54 2.91 -11.18
C ILE A 97 18.42 2.12 -11.85
N CYS A 98 17.73 2.71 -12.82
CA CYS A 98 16.70 2.04 -13.59
C CYS A 98 17.33 1.05 -14.58
N MET A 99 17.01 -0.24 -14.45
CA MET A 99 17.61 -1.31 -15.25
C MET A 99 16.70 -1.79 -16.38
N MET A 100 15.39 -1.74 -16.16
CA MET A 100 14.40 -2.22 -17.12
C MET A 100 13.11 -1.47 -16.88
N GLU A 101 12.49 -1.05 -17.98
CA GLU A 101 11.19 -0.39 -17.97
C GLU A 101 10.31 -0.99 -19.05
N LYS A 102 9.16 -1.51 -18.63
CA LYS A 102 8.07 -2.00 -19.47
C LYS A 102 6.75 -1.50 -18.86
N ALA A 103 5.68 -1.52 -19.65
CA ALA A 103 4.35 -1.15 -19.14
C ALA A 103 3.99 -1.97 -17.89
N GLY A 104 3.60 -1.30 -16.81
CA GLY A 104 3.25 -1.90 -15.53
C GLY A 104 4.42 -2.47 -14.70
N ARG A 105 5.66 -2.48 -15.24
CA ARG A 105 6.82 -3.13 -14.61
C ARG A 105 8.11 -2.34 -14.81
N ILE A 106 8.65 -1.81 -13.72
CA ILE A 106 9.97 -1.16 -13.71
C ILE A 106 10.86 -1.86 -12.68
N SER A 107 12.13 -2.11 -13.03
CA SER A 107 13.09 -2.75 -12.12
C SER A 107 14.33 -1.89 -11.96
N PHE A 108 14.81 -1.79 -10.73
CA PHE A 108 15.90 -0.92 -10.34
C PHE A 108 16.93 -1.63 -9.48
N ASN A 109 18.17 -1.13 -9.51
CA ASN A 109 19.26 -1.63 -8.70
C ASN A 109 19.83 -0.51 -7.81
N ARG A 110 20.28 -0.88 -6.61
CA ARG A 110 21.10 -0.03 -5.74
C ARG A 110 22.21 -0.86 -5.10
N GLY A 111 23.36 -0.24 -4.87
CA GLY A 111 24.56 -0.92 -4.34
C GLY A 111 25.45 -1.55 -5.41
N TYR A 112 25.28 -1.16 -6.67
CA TYR A 112 26.19 -1.51 -7.76
C TYR A 112 27.23 -0.39 -7.90
N THR A 113 28.52 -0.73 -7.91
CA THR A 113 29.62 0.24 -8.02
C THR A 113 30.61 -0.18 -9.10
N LEU A 114 31.49 0.73 -9.53
CA LEU A 114 32.58 0.43 -10.46
C LEU A 114 33.61 -0.57 -9.91
N LEU A 115 33.57 -0.85 -8.60
CA LEU A 115 34.42 -1.83 -7.92
C LEU A 115 33.66 -3.13 -7.60
N GLY A 116 32.45 -3.31 -8.14
CA GLY A 116 31.56 -4.43 -7.86
C GLY A 116 30.45 -4.09 -6.88
N PHE A 117 29.92 -5.09 -6.19
CA PHE A 117 28.84 -4.90 -5.23
C PHE A 117 29.29 -4.14 -3.98
N ALA A 118 28.46 -3.18 -3.55
CA ALA A 118 28.55 -2.60 -2.21
C ALA A 118 28.15 -3.65 -1.15
N GLU A 119 28.36 -3.33 0.12
CA GLU A 119 27.97 -4.21 1.24
C GLU A 119 26.47 -4.56 1.22
N LYS A 120 25.62 -3.56 0.96
CA LYS A 120 24.17 -3.71 0.87
C LYS A 120 23.73 -3.49 -0.58
N VAL A 121 23.13 -4.52 -1.17
CA VAL A 121 22.66 -4.51 -2.56
C VAL A 121 21.16 -4.77 -2.57
N PHE A 122 20.44 -3.97 -3.34
CA PHE A 122 18.98 -4.01 -3.43
C PHE A 122 18.53 -4.08 -4.88
N HIS A 123 17.58 -4.97 -5.15
CA HIS A 123 16.77 -4.98 -6.37
C HIS A 123 15.37 -4.50 -6.00
N LEU A 124 14.90 -3.43 -6.61
CA LEU A 124 13.56 -2.91 -6.38
C LEU A 124 12.72 -3.18 -7.63
N HIS A 125 11.58 -3.82 -7.44
CA HIS A 125 10.61 -4.14 -8.47
C HIS A 125 9.37 -3.29 -8.23
N LEU A 126 9.14 -2.31 -9.09
CA LEU A 126 7.93 -1.50 -9.11
C LEU A 126 6.91 -2.18 -10.02
N ARG A 127 5.72 -2.45 -9.48
CA ARG A 127 4.65 -3.20 -10.13
C ARG A 127 3.29 -2.52 -9.89
N GLU A 128 2.35 -2.74 -10.78
CA GLU A 128 0.94 -2.42 -10.52
C GLU A 128 0.35 -3.35 -9.44
N ALA A 129 -0.69 -2.89 -8.76
CA ALA A 129 -1.42 -3.66 -7.77
C ALA A 129 -1.88 -5.02 -8.32
N GLY A 130 -1.57 -6.10 -7.61
CA GLY A 130 -1.96 -7.45 -8.02
C GLY A 130 -0.96 -8.16 -8.93
N ASP A 131 0.03 -7.46 -9.49
CA ASP A 131 1.18 -8.08 -10.16
C ASP A 131 2.27 -8.43 -9.13
N ASN A 132 2.01 -9.51 -8.39
CA ASN A 132 2.71 -9.83 -7.14
C ASN A 132 3.06 -11.32 -6.97
N ASP A 133 3.39 -11.97 -8.08
CA ASP A 133 3.78 -13.39 -8.16
C ASP A 133 4.93 -13.74 -7.20
N GLU A 134 5.85 -12.79 -6.98
CA GLU A 134 6.97 -12.95 -6.07
C GLU A 134 6.54 -13.20 -4.61
N LEU A 135 5.37 -12.69 -4.18
CA LEU A 135 4.81 -12.97 -2.86
C LEU A 135 4.32 -14.42 -2.75
N TYR A 136 3.60 -14.88 -3.77
CA TYR A 136 3.12 -16.27 -3.85
C TYR A 136 4.29 -17.24 -3.85
N PHE A 137 5.30 -16.99 -4.69
CA PHE A 137 6.50 -17.81 -4.73
C PHE A 137 7.22 -17.86 -3.38
N ARG A 138 7.43 -16.71 -2.75
CA ARG A 138 8.09 -16.61 -1.43
C ARG A 138 7.36 -17.42 -0.37
N ASP A 139 6.07 -17.16 -0.18
CA ASP A 139 5.33 -17.78 0.92
C ASP A 139 5.12 -19.27 0.67
N TYR A 140 4.97 -19.71 -0.60
CA TYR A 140 4.93 -21.12 -0.93
C TYR A 140 6.21 -21.86 -0.51
N LEU A 141 7.39 -21.33 -0.87
CA LEU A 141 8.66 -21.95 -0.47
C LEU A 141 8.91 -21.91 1.04
N ARG A 142 8.40 -20.90 1.75
CA ARG A 142 8.49 -20.86 3.23
C ARG A 142 7.62 -21.93 3.88
N GLU A 143 6.47 -22.23 3.29
CA GLU A 143 5.49 -23.17 3.82
C GLU A 143 5.71 -24.62 3.32
N HIS A 144 6.51 -24.83 2.26
CA HIS A 144 6.77 -26.13 1.62
C HIS A 144 8.29 -26.43 1.54
N PRO A 145 8.89 -27.04 2.59
CA PRO A 145 10.33 -27.28 2.66
C PRO A 145 10.91 -28.13 1.53
N GLU A 146 10.14 -29.07 0.99
CA GLU A 146 10.53 -29.89 -0.17
C GLU A 146 10.65 -29.06 -1.44
N ALA A 147 9.73 -28.12 -1.68
CA ALA A 147 9.81 -27.19 -2.80
C ALA A 147 11.01 -26.24 -2.65
N ALA A 148 11.27 -25.77 -1.43
CA ALA A 148 12.43 -24.93 -1.12
C ALA A 148 13.75 -25.65 -1.42
N ARG A 149 13.86 -26.93 -1.02
CA ARG A 149 15.03 -27.77 -1.32
C ARG A 149 15.20 -27.99 -2.82
N GLU A 150 14.13 -28.32 -3.54
CA GLU A 150 14.19 -28.48 -5.00
C GLU A 150 14.69 -27.20 -5.69
N TYR A 151 14.16 -26.04 -5.28
CA TYR A 151 14.59 -24.75 -5.83
C TYR A 151 16.06 -24.42 -5.49
N GLU A 152 16.51 -24.76 -4.29
CA GLU A 152 17.91 -24.61 -3.87
C GLU A 152 18.85 -25.49 -4.69
N GLU A 153 18.55 -26.79 -4.83
CA GLU A 153 19.35 -27.74 -5.59
C GLU A 153 19.53 -27.26 -7.05
N LEU A 154 18.45 -26.78 -7.66
CA LEU A 154 18.50 -26.16 -8.99
C LEU A 154 19.46 -24.95 -9.00
N LYS A 155 19.32 -24.03 -8.04
CA LYS A 155 20.15 -22.81 -7.97
C LYS A 155 21.64 -23.13 -7.79
N LEU A 156 21.96 -24.11 -6.95
CA LEU A 156 23.33 -24.55 -6.71
C LEU A 156 23.92 -25.24 -7.95
N GLY A 157 23.13 -26.08 -8.63
CA GLY A 157 23.53 -26.73 -9.88
C GLY A 157 23.81 -25.74 -11.01
N LEU A 158 23.02 -24.67 -11.11
CA LEU A 158 23.21 -23.61 -12.13
C LEU A 158 24.32 -22.63 -11.79
N TRP A 159 24.72 -22.49 -10.53
CA TRP A 159 25.59 -21.39 -10.10
C TRP A 159 26.91 -21.39 -10.88
N LYS A 160 27.68 -22.48 -10.87
CA LYS A 160 29.02 -22.48 -11.49
C LYS A 160 29.01 -22.44 -13.02
N GLU A 161 27.98 -22.98 -13.64
CA GLU A 161 27.81 -22.91 -15.10
C GLU A 161 27.50 -21.48 -15.57
N TYR A 162 26.65 -20.76 -14.83
CA TYR A 162 26.16 -19.43 -15.19
C TYR A 162 26.74 -18.31 -14.32
N GLU A 163 27.93 -18.51 -13.73
CA GLU A 163 28.56 -17.55 -12.80
C GLU A 163 28.71 -16.15 -13.43
N HIS A 164 29.00 -16.10 -14.73
CA HIS A 164 29.10 -14.87 -15.52
C HIS A 164 28.05 -14.78 -16.63
N ASP A 165 26.90 -15.42 -16.45
CA ASP A 165 25.74 -15.29 -17.34
C ASP A 165 24.47 -15.18 -16.48
N ARG A 166 24.19 -13.96 -16.04
CA ARG A 166 23.05 -13.71 -15.14
C ARG A 166 21.71 -13.99 -15.83
N ASP A 167 21.62 -13.72 -17.13
CA ASP A 167 20.38 -13.87 -17.87
C ASP A 167 20.09 -15.34 -18.09
N GLY A 168 21.09 -16.13 -18.50
CA GLY A 168 21.02 -17.59 -18.54
C GLY A 168 20.65 -18.20 -17.19
N TYR A 169 21.30 -17.76 -16.10
CA TYR A 169 20.95 -18.19 -14.74
C TYR A 169 19.48 -17.91 -14.39
N THR A 170 18.95 -16.78 -14.84
CA THR A 170 17.56 -16.37 -14.57
C THR A 170 16.57 -17.17 -15.40
N GLU A 171 16.85 -17.35 -16.69
CA GLU A 171 15.99 -18.11 -17.61
C GLU A 171 15.88 -19.58 -17.19
N GLN A 172 16.98 -20.21 -16.78
CA GLN A 172 16.97 -21.63 -16.39
C GLN A 172 16.14 -21.93 -15.14
N LYS A 173 15.84 -20.92 -14.31
CA LYS A 173 14.98 -21.09 -13.13
C LYS A 173 13.50 -20.87 -13.41
N LYS A 174 13.19 -20.28 -14.57
CA LYS A 174 11.85 -19.76 -14.88
C LYS A 174 10.76 -20.82 -14.76
N ALA A 175 10.96 -22.00 -15.34
CA ALA A 175 9.96 -23.07 -15.31
C ALA A 175 9.60 -23.51 -13.89
N VAL A 176 10.59 -23.61 -12.98
CA VAL A 176 10.36 -23.96 -11.57
C VAL A 176 9.68 -22.82 -10.81
N VAL A 177 10.10 -21.58 -11.05
CA VAL A 177 9.45 -20.39 -10.45
C VAL A 177 7.99 -20.31 -10.87
N GLU A 178 7.69 -20.45 -12.15
CA GLU A 178 6.33 -20.43 -12.69
C GLU A 178 5.47 -21.58 -12.13
N ARG A 179 6.05 -22.79 -12.03
CA ARG A 179 5.35 -23.94 -11.46
C ARG A 179 4.94 -23.71 -10.01
N PHE A 180 5.89 -23.34 -9.14
CA PHE A 180 5.61 -23.09 -7.72
C PHE A 180 4.70 -21.89 -7.51
N THR A 181 4.84 -20.82 -8.31
CA THR A 181 3.91 -19.68 -8.27
C THR A 181 2.49 -20.10 -8.61
N ARG A 182 2.31 -20.97 -9.62
CA ARG A 182 0.99 -21.51 -10.00
C ARG A 182 0.41 -22.40 -8.92
N GLU A 183 1.20 -23.30 -8.35
CA GLU A 183 0.79 -24.16 -7.22
C GLU A 183 0.35 -23.28 -6.03
N ALA A 184 1.13 -22.26 -5.70
CA ALA A 184 0.80 -21.28 -4.66
C ALA A 184 -0.51 -20.53 -4.94
N LYS A 185 -0.73 -20.04 -6.16
CA LYS A 185 -1.98 -19.33 -6.53
C LYS A 185 -3.20 -20.24 -6.45
N ASN A 186 -3.05 -21.53 -6.78
CA ASN A 186 -4.12 -22.51 -6.62
C ASN A 186 -4.42 -22.81 -5.15
N LEU A 187 -3.39 -22.88 -4.32
CA LEU A 187 -3.52 -23.18 -2.89
C LEU A 187 -4.03 -21.97 -2.07
N TYR A 188 -3.64 -20.75 -2.46
CA TYR A 188 -3.95 -19.51 -1.77
C TYR A 188 -4.73 -18.50 -2.65
N PRO A 189 -5.88 -18.88 -3.21
CA PRO A 189 -6.58 -18.03 -4.17
C PRO A 189 -6.90 -16.65 -3.58
N GLY A 190 -6.38 -15.60 -4.22
CA GLY A 190 -6.64 -14.21 -3.82
C GLY A 190 -5.89 -13.71 -2.57
N ARG A 191 -4.92 -14.48 -2.02
CA ARG A 191 -4.16 -14.10 -0.81
C ARG A 191 -3.52 -12.71 -0.88
N TYR A 192 -3.07 -12.28 -2.05
CA TYR A 192 -2.54 -10.94 -2.29
C TYR A 192 -3.38 -10.11 -3.25
N LYS A 193 -4.68 -10.39 -3.36
CA LYS A 193 -5.57 -9.53 -4.13
C LYS A 193 -5.64 -8.17 -3.43
N ARG A 194 -4.91 -7.19 -3.97
CA ARG A 194 -5.00 -5.79 -3.58
C ARG A 194 -6.30 -5.26 -4.16
N GLN A 195 -7.40 -5.43 -3.44
CA GLN A 195 -8.68 -4.90 -3.92
C GLN A 195 -8.57 -3.38 -3.95
N ALA A 196 -8.71 -2.79 -5.14
CA ALA A 196 -9.07 -1.39 -5.27
C ALA A 196 -10.28 -1.14 -4.36
N LEU A 197 -10.19 -0.13 -3.49
CA LEU A 197 -11.32 0.28 -2.67
C LEU A 197 -12.48 0.64 -3.59
N ARG A 198 -13.51 -0.20 -3.59
CA ARG A 198 -14.73 0.07 -4.35
C ARG A 198 -15.56 1.07 -3.57
N PHE A 199 -15.77 2.23 -4.15
CA PHE A 199 -16.76 3.17 -3.67
C PHE A 199 -18.12 2.81 -4.28
N ALA A 200 -19.11 2.60 -3.42
CA ALA A 200 -20.48 2.31 -3.83
C ALA A 200 -21.45 3.17 -3.03
N ARG A 201 -22.62 3.47 -3.62
CA ARG A 201 -23.74 4.06 -2.88
C ARG A 201 -24.17 3.06 -1.81
N ALA A 202 -24.36 3.52 -0.58
CA ALA A 202 -24.94 2.69 0.47
C ALA A 202 -26.42 2.45 0.17
N GLU A 203 -26.89 1.24 0.45
CA GLU A 203 -28.30 0.88 0.40
C GLU A 203 -28.87 0.82 1.82
N PRO A 204 -30.20 0.97 2.00
CA PRO A 204 -30.84 0.92 3.32
C PRO A 204 -30.47 -0.34 4.12
N GLU A 205 -30.29 -1.46 3.44
CA GLU A 205 -29.89 -2.75 4.02
C GLU A 205 -28.48 -2.71 4.65
N ASP A 206 -27.64 -1.73 4.31
CA ASP A 206 -26.30 -1.55 4.89
C ASP A 206 -26.35 -0.93 6.31
N THR A 207 -27.52 -0.47 6.78
CA THR A 207 -27.66 0.26 8.05
C THR A 207 -26.98 -0.43 9.23
N GLU A 208 -27.22 -1.74 9.43
CA GLU A 208 -26.66 -2.48 10.56
C GLU A 208 -25.13 -2.59 10.49
N VAL A 209 -24.56 -2.75 9.30
CA VAL A 209 -23.11 -2.87 9.15
C VAL A 209 -22.41 -1.52 9.30
N LEU A 210 -23.00 -0.43 8.81
CA LEU A 210 -22.46 0.91 8.98
C LEU A 210 -22.50 1.38 10.43
N ARG A 211 -23.56 1.05 11.17
CA ARG A 211 -23.62 1.30 12.62
C ARG A 211 -22.50 0.60 13.38
N ARG A 212 -22.30 -0.70 13.10
CA ARG A 212 -21.23 -1.47 13.73
C ARG A 212 -19.85 -0.88 13.43
N LEU A 213 -19.62 -0.45 12.19
CA LEU A 213 -18.37 0.22 11.79
C LEU A 213 -18.17 1.53 12.55
N ALA A 214 -19.17 2.42 12.57
CA ALA A 214 -19.10 3.70 13.27
C ALA A 214 -18.82 3.51 14.76
N ARG A 215 -19.55 2.59 15.40
CA ARG A 215 -19.36 2.25 16.82
C ARG A 215 -17.96 1.75 17.13
N ALA A 216 -17.43 0.84 16.31
CA ALA A 216 -16.07 0.32 16.47
C ALA A 216 -15.01 1.41 16.26
N SER A 217 -15.21 2.27 15.26
CA SER A 217 -14.32 3.40 14.95
C SER A 217 -14.26 4.41 16.10
N GLU A 218 -15.40 4.74 16.73
CA GLU A 218 -15.44 5.64 17.88
C GLU A 218 -14.89 5.00 19.16
N ALA A 219 -15.22 3.74 19.44
CA ALA A 219 -14.73 3.02 20.62
C ALA A 219 -13.20 2.95 20.67
N HIS A 220 -12.52 2.96 19.51
CA HIS A 220 -11.06 3.02 19.40
C HIS A 220 -10.44 4.21 20.17
N TRP A 221 -11.16 5.32 20.35
CA TRP A 221 -10.67 6.48 21.07
C TRP A 221 -10.74 6.36 22.60
N GLY A 222 -11.18 5.22 23.12
CA GLY A 222 -11.19 4.91 24.56
C GLY A 222 -12.37 5.53 25.33
N TYR A 223 -13.50 5.76 24.67
CA TYR A 223 -14.75 6.18 25.33
C TYR A 223 -15.36 5.03 26.16
N ASP A 224 -16.07 5.39 27.24
CA ASP A 224 -16.72 4.41 28.11
C ASP A 224 -18.05 3.89 27.55
N GLU A 225 -18.59 2.81 28.13
CA GLU A 225 -19.80 2.17 27.64
C GLU A 225 -21.02 3.11 27.69
N ALA A 226 -21.11 3.99 28.68
CA ALA A 226 -22.21 4.96 28.81
C ALA A 226 -22.20 5.99 27.67
N PHE A 227 -21.01 6.45 27.26
CA PHE A 227 -20.85 7.27 26.07
C PHE A 227 -21.26 6.51 24.81
N MET A 228 -20.82 5.26 24.67
CA MET A 228 -21.15 4.43 23.49
C MET A 228 -22.66 4.13 23.41
N GLU A 229 -23.35 3.95 24.53
CA GLU A 229 -24.81 3.83 24.57
C GLU A 229 -25.51 5.10 24.08
N ASN A 230 -25.03 6.29 24.48
CA ASN A 230 -25.56 7.57 24.00
C ASN A 230 -25.24 7.80 22.51
N PHE A 231 -24.08 7.34 22.04
CA PHE A 231 -23.71 7.37 20.63
C PHE A 231 -24.67 6.50 19.80
N ASP A 232 -24.92 5.28 20.25
CA ASP A 232 -25.88 4.37 19.61
C ASP A 232 -27.32 4.94 19.68
N ALA A 233 -27.69 5.67 20.73
CA ALA A 233 -29.03 6.26 20.84
C ALA A 233 -29.20 7.54 19.99
N GLY A 234 -28.17 8.39 19.92
CA GLY A 234 -28.26 9.76 19.44
C GLY A 234 -27.56 10.06 18.11
N PHE A 235 -26.59 9.24 17.69
CA PHE A 235 -25.78 9.50 16.50
C PHE A 235 -25.66 8.25 15.61
N ASN A 236 -26.81 7.81 15.10
CA ASN A 236 -26.93 6.55 14.37
C ASN A 236 -27.35 6.78 12.92
N VAL A 237 -26.58 6.21 11.98
CA VAL A 237 -27.01 6.13 10.58
C VAL A 237 -28.32 5.34 10.49
N THR A 238 -29.29 5.83 9.74
CA THR A 238 -30.61 5.20 9.59
C THR A 238 -30.90 4.87 8.14
N GLU A 239 -31.78 3.91 7.91
CA GLU A 239 -32.30 3.62 6.57
C GLU A 239 -32.86 4.88 5.90
N ASP A 240 -33.62 5.69 6.64
CA ASP A 240 -34.20 6.93 6.12
C ASP A 240 -33.13 7.95 5.72
N PHE A 241 -32.06 8.07 6.51
CA PHE A 241 -30.92 8.90 6.16
C PHE A 241 -30.26 8.41 4.87
N ILE A 242 -30.00 7.10 4.74
CA ILE A 242 -29.38 6.51 3.54
C ILE A 242 -30.25 6.72 2.30
N ARG A 243 -31.58 6.58 2.42
CA ARG A 243 -32.51 6.81 1.30
C ARG A 243 -32.51 8.25 0.81
N ARG A 244 -32.44 9.22 1.73
CA ARG A 244 -32.62 10.65 1.43
C ARG A 244 -31.34 11.37 1.08
N ASN A 245 -30.19 10.86 1.52
CA ASN A 245 -28.93 11.57 1.48
C ASN A 245 -27.85 10.79 0.72
N PRO A 246 -26.85 11.46 0.13
CA PRO A 246 -25.66 10.81 -0.39
C PRO A 246 -24.86 10.15 0.73
N VAL A 247 -24.90 8.82 0.73
CA VAL A 247 -24.08 7.96 1.58
C VAL A 247 -23.31 7.00 0.69
N TYR A 248 -22.00 6.94 0.88
CA TYR A 248 -21.13 6.04 0.13
C TYR A 248 -20.26 5.23 1.08
N VAL A 249 -20.07 3.98 0.71
CA VAL A 249 -19.21 3.03 1.39
C VAL A 249 -17.96 2.77 0.57
N ALA A 250 -16.86 2.47 1.24
CA ALA A 250 -15.65 1.95 0.62
C ALA A 250 -15.29 0.60 1.23
N GLY A 251 -15.16 -0.44 0.43
CA GLY A 251 -14.83 -1.79 0.91
C GLY A 251 -15.41 -2.90 0.05
N ASP A 252 -15.49 -4.10 0.63
CA ASP A 252 -16.09 -5.27 0.00
C ASP A 252 -17.62 -5.19 0.06
N CYS A 253 -18.32 -5.80 -0.91
CA CYS A 253 -19.78 -5.88 -0.89
C CYS A 253 -20.25 -6.58 0.39
N GLY A 254 -21.07 -5.90 1.20
CA GLY A 254 -21.56 -6.39 2.49
C GLY A 254 -20.54 -6.33 3.64
N CYS A 255 -19.32 -5.82 3.40
CA CYS A 255 -18.29 -5.61 4.42
C CYS A 255 -17.56 -4.28 4.16
N PRO A 256 -18.23 -3.14 4.40
CA PRO A 256 -17.62 -1.82 4.26
C PRO A 256 -16.46 -1.65 5.24
N ALA A 257 -15.38 -1.04 4.77
CA ALA A 257 -14.20 -0.68 5.57
C ALA A 257 -14.16 0.82 5.93
N ALA A 258 -14.97 1.62 5.27
CA ALA A 258 -15.24 3.02 5.60
C ALA A 258 -16.58 3.44 4.99
N PHE A 259 -17.16 4.52 5.52
CA PHE A 259 -18.28 5.19 4.87
C PHE A 259 -18.30 6.69 5.16
N TRP A 260 -18.89 7.46 4.25
CA TRP A 260 -19.20 8.87 4.46
C TRP A 260 -20.66 9.15 4.11
N GLY A 261 -21.26 10.16 4.74
CA GLY A 261 -22.62 10.60 4.46
C GLY A 261 -22.75 12.10 4.68
N ILE A 262 -23.25 12.82 3.67
CA ILE A 262 -23.52 14.26 3.79
C ILE A 262 -25.00 14.53 3.63
N ARG A 263 -25.53 15.55 4.30
CA ARG A 263 -26.91 16.01 4.12
C ARG A 263 -26.93 17.48 3.75
N GLN A 264 -28.02 17.89 3.10
CA GLN A 264 -28.31 19.30 2.92
C GLN A 264 -29.17 19.79 4.09
N ASP A 265 -28.72 20.84 4.77
CA ASP A 265 -29.51 21.56 5.77
C ASP A 265 -29.70 23.01 5.32
N ARG A 266 -30.92 23.32 4.86
CA ARG A 266 -31.26 24.61 4.25
C ARG A 266 -30.31 24.94 3.09
N ASP A 267 -29.47 25.96 3.26
CA ASP A 267 -28.53 26.47 2.26
C ASP A 267 -27.10 25.95 2.48
N ALA A 268 -26.89 25.06 3.47
CA ALA A 268 -25.59 24.49 3.81
C ALA A 268 -25.56 22.98 3.58
N TRP A 269 -24.38 22.46 3.26
CA TRP A 269 -24.11 21.03 3.21
C TRP A 269 -23.32 20.63 4.45
N GLU A 270 -23.76 19.57 5.12
CA GLU A 270 -23.16 19.08 6.35
C GLU A 270 -22.64 17.66 6.15
N LEU A 271 -21.37 17.43 6.48
CA LEU A 271 -20.81 16.09 6.60
C LEU A 271 -21.23 15.50 7.95
N GLU A 272 -22.23 14.63 7.90
CA GLU A 272 -22.85 13.99 9.06
C GLU A 272 -22.04 12.76 9.49
N TYR A 273 -21.61 11.94 8.54
CA TYR A 273 -20.89 10.69 8.84
C TYR A 273 -19.58 10.62 8.09
N PHE A 274 -18.49 10.29 8.79
CA PHE A 274 -17.19 10.01 8.18
C PHE A 274 -16.40 9.04 9.05
N TYR A 275 -16.46 7.76 8.73
CA TYR A 275 -15.89 6.70 9.56
C TYR A 275 -15.00 5.76 8.76
N VAL A 276 -13.93 5.31 9.42
CA VAL A 276 -12.97 4.33 8.89
C VAL A 276 -12.81 3.23 9.94
N ALA A 277 -12.86 1.97 9.50
CA ALA A 277 -12.66 0.82 10.37
C ALA A 277 -11.28 0.88 11.05
N GLU A 278 -11.22 0.50 12.33
CA GLU A 278 -10.03 0.61 13.18
C GLU A 278 -8.80 -0.04 12.52
N GLU A 279 -8.97 -1.24 11.96
CA GLU A 279 -7.92 -2.01 11.30
C GLU A 279 -7.39 -1.38 10.00
N ARG A 280 -8.00 -0.28 9.56
CA ARG A 280 -7.61 0.51 8.38
C ARG A 280 -7.15 1.94 8.71
N LEU A 281 -7.19 2.36 9.97
CA LEU A 281 -6.68 3.67 10.39
C LEU A 281 -5.18 3.80 10.09
N GLY A 282 -4.76 5.01 9.68
CA GLY A 282 -3.37 5.31 9.35
C GLY A 282 -2.86 4.75 8.01
N ARG A 283 -3.70 4.05 7.24
CA ARG A 283 -3.32 3.41 5.95
C ARG A 283 -3.76 4.19 4.70
N GLY A 284 -4.12 5.46 4.86
CA GLY A 284 -4.54 6.34 3.76
C GLY A 284 -5.99 6.15 3.28
N LEU A 285 -6.81 5.30 3.90
CA LEU A 285 -8.23 5.15 3.55
C LEU A 285 -9.02 6.44 3.83
N GLY A 286 -8.75 7.14 4.94
CA GLY A 286 -9.40 8.42 5.24
C GLY A 286 -9.18 9.49 4.16
N LYS A 287 -7.94 9.61 3.62
CA LYS A 287 -7.63 10.56 2.53
C LYS A 287 -8.44 10.22 1.26
N GLN A 288 -8.51 8.94 0.89
CA GLN A 288 -9.29 8.48 -0.26
C GLN A 288 -10.79 8.72 -0.08
N MET A 289 -11.32 8.49 1.12
CA MET A 289 -12.72 8.80 1.46
C MET A 289 -13.01 10.29 1.30
N TRP A 290 -12.08 11.15 1.75
CA TRP A 290 -12.19 12.59 1.61
C TRP A 290 -12.18 13.04 0.15
N GLU A 291 -11.20 12.58 -0.64
CA GLU A 291 -11.09 12.88 -2.08
C GLU A 291 -12.30 12.38 -2.87
N HIS A 292 -12.84 11.21 -2.54
CA HIS A 292 -14.06 10.71 -3.16
C HIS A 292 -15.26 11.60 -2.83
N MET A 293 -15.43 11.98 -1.56
CA MET A 293 -16.51 12.86 -1.13
C MET A 293 -16.42 14.24 -1.78
N THR A 294 -15.26 14.89 -1.78
CA THR A 294 -15.07 16.21 -2.39
C THR A 294 -15.20 16.15 -3.91
N GLY A 295 -14.71 15.09 -4.55
CA GLY A 295 -14.92 14.83 -5.97
C GLY A 295 -16.40 14.61 -6.32
N TRP A 296 -17.18 13.98 -5.45
CA TRP A 296 -18.64 13.87 -5.61
C TRP A 296 -19.31 15.23 -5.47
N CYS A 297 -18.93 16.02 -4.46
CA CYS A 297 -19.48 17.35 -4.21
C CYS A 297 -19.20 18.32 -5.37
N GLY A 298 -17.98 18.31 -5.92
CA GLY A 298 -17.64 19.12 -7.09
C GLY A 298 -18.49 18.79 -8.32
N LYS A 299 -18.85 17.52 -8.53
CA LYS A 299 -19.79 17.11 -9.59
C LYS A 299 -21.23 17.57 -9.35
N GLN A 300 -21.59 17.87 -8.10
CA GLN A 300 -22.89 18.41 -7.72
C GLN A 300 -22.88 19.94 -7.55
N GLU A 301 -21.78 20.61 -7.95
CA GLU A 301 -21.61 22.05 -7.82
C GLU A 301 -21.72 22.56 -6.36
N ILE A 302 -21.38 21.69 -5.40
CA ILE A 302 -21.31 22.04 -3.98
C ILE A 302 -19.96 22.69 -3.72
N CYS A 303 -19.96 23.96 -3.31
CA CYS A 303 -18.73 24.73 -3.09
C CYS A 303 -18.22 24.72 -1.65
N ARG A 304 -19.05 24.30 -0.69
CA ARG A 304 -18.73 24.38 0.74
C ARG A 304 -19.42 23.28 1.54
N ILE A 305 -18.70 22.70 2.49
CA ILE A 305 -19.22 21.70 3.43
C ILE A 305 -18.83 22.09 4.86
N HIS A 306 -19.77 21.91 5.79
CA HIS A 306 -19.60 22.12 7.22
C HIS A 306 -19.62 20.79 7.98
N PHE A 307 -18.92 20.69 9.10
CA PHE A 307 -19.00 19.49 9.94
C PHE A 307 -18.47 19.73 11.35
N VAL A 308 -18.91 18.85 12.25
CA VAL A 308 -18.36 18.72 13.59
C VAL A 308 -17.47 17.49 13.65
N THR A 309 -16.43 17.51 14.48
CA THR A 309 -15.57 16.35 14.60
C THR A 309 -15.03 16.15 16.01
N SER A 310 -14.61 14.94 16.33
CA SER A 310 -13.97 14.64 17.60
C SER A 310 -12.59 15.33 17.66
N PRO A 311 -12.14 15.77 18.85
CA PRO A 311 -10.83 16.43 19.00
C PRO A 311 -9.66 15.61 18.42
N GLN A 312 -9.77 14.28 18.46
CA GLN A 312 -8.76 13.35 17.96
C GLN A 312 -8.60 13.42 16.43
N ALA A 313 -9.67 13.73 15.69
CA ALA A 313 -9.65 13.78 14.24
C ALA A 313 -9.27 15.16 13.65
N VAL A 314 -9.13 16.20 14.49
CA VAL A 314 -8.75 17.58 14.07
C VAL A 314 -7.50 17.60 13.19
N GLY A 315 -6.47 16.82 13.56
CA GLY A 315 -5.21 16.77 12.82
C GLY A 315 -5.36 16.20 11.41
N PHE A 316 -6.34 15.30 11.21
CA PHE A 316 -6.66 14.77 9.88
C PHE A 316 -7.31 15.84 9.00
N TYR A 317 -8.39 16.47 9.47
CA TYR A 317 -9.13 17.45 8.67
C TYR A 317 -8.32 18.70 8.32
N ARG A 318 -7.44 19.17 9.22
CA ARG A 318 -6.50 20.25 8.91
C ARG A 318 -5.54 19.88 7.77
N LYS A 319 -5.07 18.64 7.71
CA LYS A 319 -4.21 18.16 6.61
C LYS A 319 -4.98 18.07 5.29
N MET A 320 -6.29 17.84 5.34
CA MET A 320 -7.16 17.84 4.17
C MET A 320 -7.53 19.25 3.68
N GLY A 321 -7.10 20.31 4.38
CA GLY A 321 -7.37 21.69 4.02
C GLY A 321 -8.61 22.31 4.67
N ALA A 322 -9.30 21.58 5.55
CA ALA A 322 -10.43 22.13 6.29
C ALA A 322 -9.97 23.11 7.38
N VAL A 323 -10.76 24.17 7.57
CA VAL A 323 -10.50 25.25 8.51
C VAL A 323 -11.47 25.15 9.67
N GLN A 324 -10.95 25.22 10.89
CA GLN A 324 -11.80 25.34 12.07
C GLN A 324 -12.34 26.77 12.17
N ASP A 325 -13.65 26.94 12.14
CA ASP A 325 -14.33 28.24 12.19
C ASP A 325 -15.16 28.43 13.48
N GLY A 326 -15.23 27.40 14.35
CA GLY A 326 -15.90 27.52 15.64
C GLY A 326 -15.86 26.27 16.51
N GLU A 327 -16.75 26.26 17.50
CA GLU A 327 -17.06 25.13 18.38
C GLU A 327 -18.57 25.05 18.58
N THR A 328 -19.10 23.83 18.72
CA THR A 328 -20.50 23.57 19.05
C THR A 328 -20.61 22.51 20.14
N ARG A 329 -21.84 22.15 20.53
CA ARG A 329 -22.11 21.13 21.54
C ARG A 329 -22.34 19.79 20.85
N SER A 330 -21.59 18.79 21.28
CA SER A 330 -21.74 17.39 20.87
C SER A 330 -23.18 16.94 21.09
N PRO A 331 -23.84 16.32 20.09
CA PRO A 331 -25.18 15.78 20.25
C PRO A 331 -25.21 14.54 21.15
N VAL A 332 -24.05 13.92 21.42
CA VAL A 332 -23.93 12.69 22.23
C VAL A 332 -23.93 13.00 23.73
N ASP A 333 -23.16 14.00 24.16
CA ASP A 333 -22.85 14.26 25.58
C ASP A 333 -22.77 15.76 25.94
N GLY A 334 -23.03 16.66 24.99
CA GLY A 334 -23.00 18.11 25.21
C GLY A 334 -21.60 18.69 25.44
N ARG A 335 -20.52 17.92 25.26
CA ARG A 335 -19.16 18.46 25.34
C ARG A 335 -18.89 19.43 24.18
N PRO A 336 -18.00 20.42 24.34
CA PRO A 336 -17.57 21.24 23.21
C PRO A 336 -16.84 20.38 22.18
N VAL A 337 -17.25 20.49 20.92
CA VAL A 337 -16.62 19.84 19.77
C VAL A 337 -16.30 20.89 18.71
N PRO A 338 -15.13 20.79 18.06
CA PRO A 338 -14.74 21.76 17.04
C PRO A 338 -15.64 21.65 15.80
N HIS A 339 -16.01 22.81 15.27
CA HIS A 339 -16.73 22.97 14.01
C HIS A 339 -15.75 23.39 12.92
N PHE A 340 -15.90 22.79 11.74
CA PHE A 340 -15.04 22.97 10.60
C PHE A 340 -15.83 23.32 9.35
N VAL A 341 -15.16 24.04 8.46
CA VAL A 341 -15.60 24.33 7.10
C VAL A 341 -14.53 23.90 6.11
N TYR A 342 -14.97 23.40 4.95
CA TYR A 342 -14.11 23.11 3.80
C TYR A 342 -14.70 23.77 2.55
N ASP A 343 -13.90 24.61 1.91
CA ASP A 343 -14.19 25.18 0.60
C ASP A 343 -13.57 24.27 -0.48
N LEU A 344 -14.38 23.88 -1.47
CA LEU A 344 -14.00 22.88 -2.49
C LEU A 344 -13.12 23.41 -3.61
#